data_AF-A0A6V8NR06-F1
#
_entry.id   AF-A0A6V8NR06-F1
#
_cell.length_a   1.000
_cell.length_b   1.000
_cell.length_c   1.000
_cell.angle_alpha   90.00
_cell.angle_beta   90.00
_cell.angle_gamma   90.00
#
_symmetry.space_group_name_H-M   'P 1'
#
loop_
_entity.id
_entity.type
_entity.pdbx_description
1 polymer ?
#
loop_
_entity_poly.entity_id
_entity_poly.type
_entity_poly.pdbx_seq_one_letter_code
_entity_poly.pdbx_strand_id
1 'polypeptide(L)'
;DVILCRNVLIYFDMEARKKVIKSFHERLTDGRYLLLGHAESLMNISTAFTLKHFKHDMVYQKPPKLTVAMSSESLVNPVRKSKCEIFSNGLKMAGSLR
;
A
#
# COMPACT_ATOMS: atom_id res chain seq x y z
N ASP A 1 2.58 0.54 8.89
CA ASP A 1 1.44 -0.40 8.87
C ASP A 1 1.44 -1.16 7.59
N VAL A 2 1.24 -2.47 7.72
CA VAL A 2 1.19 -3.41 6.61
C VAL A 2 0.16 -4.46 7.01
N ILE A 3 -0.73 -4.83 6.10
CA ILE A 3 -1.64 -5.97 6.28
C ILE A 3 -1.13 -7.11 5.38
N LEU A 4 -0.95 -8.29 5.95
CA LEU A 4 -0.59 -9.51 5.23
C LEU A 4 -1.82 -10.43 5.23
N CYS A 5 -2.33 -10.78 4.05
CA CYS A 5 -3.46 -11.68 3.90
C CYS A 5 -3.17 -12.62 2.74
N ARG A 6 -2.40 -13.69 2.99
CA ARG A 6 -2.00 -14.67 1.98
C ARG A 6 -2.74 -15.98 2.15
N ASN A 7 -3.25 -16.52 1.05
CA ASN A 7 -3.91 -17.83 0.96
C ASN A 7 -5.21 -17.93 1.78
N VAL A 8 -5.88 -16.80 2.04
CA VAL A 8 -7.14 -16.76 2.80
C VAL A 8 -8.30 -16.30 1.91
N LEU A 9 -8.07 -15.37 0.98
CA LEU A 9 -9.13 -14.79 0.16
C LEU A 9 -9.70 -15.78 -0.86
N ILE A 10 -8.95 -16.85 -1.18
CA ILE A 10 -9.39 -17.91 -2.10
C ILE A 10 -10.56 -18.74 -1.56
N TYR A 11 -10.79 -18.73 -0.25
CA TYR A 11 -11.87 -19.49 0.39
C TYR A 11 -13.18 -18.71 0.49
N PHE A 12 -13.16 -17.43 0.12
CA PHE A 12 -14.32 -16.55 0.22
C PHE A 12 -14.98 -16.32 -1.13
N ASP A 13 -16.31 -16.19 -1.10
CA ASP A 13 -17.07 -15.73 -2.24
C ASP A 13 -16.78 -14.25 -2.55
N MET A 14 -17.26 -13.78 -3.70
CA MET A 14 -16.99 -12.42 -4.17
C MET A 14 -17.46 -11.34 -3.17
N GLU A 15 -18.61 -11.55 -2.53
CA GLU A 15 -19.20 -10.60 -1.59
C GLU A 15 -18.43 -10.53 -0.27
N ALA A 16 -18.03 -11.67 0.30
CA ALA A 16 -17.18 -11.70 1.48
C ALA A 16 -15.80 -11.12 1.18
N ARG A 17 -15.20 -11.40 0.01
CA ARG A 17 -13.94 -10.79 -0.41
C ARG A 17 -14.05 -9.26 -0.44
N LYS A 18 -15.09 -8.70 -1.06
CA LYS A 18 -15.32 -7.24 -1.07
C LYS A 18 -15.40 -6.66 0.34
N LYS A 19 -16.14 -7.31 1.25
CA LYS A 19 -16.28 -6.87 2.65
C LYS A 19 -14.93 -6.87 3.38
N VAL A 20 -14.14 -7.93 3.22
CA VAL A 20 -12.81 -8.05 3.83
C VAL A 20 -11.88 -6.97 3.31
N ILE A 21 -11.81 -6.79 1.99
CA ILE A 21 -10.96 -5.77 1.36
C ILE A 21 -11.38 -4.34 1.76
N LYS A 22 -12.69 -4.07 1.87
CA LYS A 22 -13.20 -2.80 2.39
C LYS A 22 -12.74 -2.54 3.83
N SER A 23 -12.87 -3.55 4.71
CA SER A 23 -12.41 -3.47 6.10
C SER A 23 -10.89 -3.22 6.19
N PHE A 24 -10.10 -3.88 5.34
CA PHE A 24 -8.66 -3.61 5.25
C PHE A 24 -8.39 -2.18 4.82
N HIS A 25 -9.08 -1.68 3.80
CA HIS A 25 -8.90 -0.31 3.33
C HIS A 25 -9.24 0.75 4.39
N GLU A 26 -10.30 0.53 5.19
CA GLU A 26 -10.71 1.43 6.27
C GLU A 26 -9.68 1.46 7.42
N ARG A 27 -9.08 0.31 7.74
CA ARG A 27 -8.10 0.18 8.82
C ARG A 27 -6.68 0.57 8.41
N LEU A 28 -6.37 0.47 7.11
CA LEU A 28 -5.05 0.76 6.60
C LEU A 28 -4.86 2.28 6.46
N THR A 29 -3.79 2.81 7.05
CA THR A 29 -3.42 4.22 6.88
C THR A 29 -3.07 4.51 5.43
N ASP A 30 -3.33 5.73 4.97
CA ASP A 30 -3.04 6.16 3.61
C ASP A 30 -1.53 6.01 3.31
N GLY A 31 -1.20 5.60 2.08
CA GLY A 31 0.19 5.35 1.65
C GLY A 31 0.78 4.00 2.11
N ARG A 32 0.04 3.19 2.87
CA ARG A 32 0.51 1.89 3.40
C ARG A 32 0.14 0.72 2.49
N TYR A 33 0.64 -0.47 2.83
CA TYR A 33 0.63 -1.64 1.95
C TYR A 33 -0.24 -2.79 2.46
N LEU A 34 -0.84 -3.50 1.51
CA LEU A 34 -1.56 -4.75 1.64
C LEU A 34 -0.86 -5.77 0.74
N LEU A 35 -0.45 -6.90 1.32
CA LEU A 35 0.17 -8.00 0.58
C LEU A 35 -0.78 -9.19 0.55
N LEU A 36 -0.99 -9.72 -0.66
CA LEU A 36 -1.81 -10.90 -0.89
C LEU A 36 -0.92 -12.08 -1.32
N GLY A 37 -1.49 -13.28 -1.33
CA GLY A 37 -0.83 -14.46 -1.88
C GLY A 37 -0.69 -14.39 -3.41
N HIS A 38 0.18 -15.23 -3.97
CA HIS A 38 0.47 -15.23 -5.41
C HIS A 38 -0.75 -15.48 -6.31
N ALA A 39 -1.67 -16.33 -5.87
CA ALA A 39 -2.91 -16.65 -6.58
C ALA A 39 -4.06 -15.66 -6.27
N GLU A 40 -3.83 -14.68 -5.41
CA GLU A 40 -4.85 -13.76 -4.91
C GLU A 40 -4.68 -12.40 -5.56
N SER A 41 -5.79 -11.87 -6.09
CA SER A 41 -5.79 -10.57 -6.75
C SER A 41 -7.01 -9.75 -6.35
N LEU A 42 -6.83 -8.43 -6.31
CA LEU A 42 -7.91 -7.45 -6.18
C LEU A 42 -8.54 -7.05 -7.52
N MET A 43 -7.99 -7.57 -8.63
CA MET A 43 -8.57 -7.39 -9.95
C MET A 43 -10.02 -7.89 -9.91
N ASN A 44 -10.95 -7.01 -10.28
CA ASN A 44 -12.41 -7.22 -10.26
C ASN A 44 -13.08 -7.21 -8.88
N ILE A 45 -12.37 -6.87 -7.80
CA ILE A 45 -12.93 -6.75 -6.44
C ILE A 45 -12.97 -5.29 -6.00
N SER A 46 -11.86 -4.57 -6.17
CA SER A 46 -11.73 -3.18 -5.74
C SER A 46 -10.67 -2.44 -6.54
N THR A 47 -10.94 -1.19 -6.87
CA THR A 47 -10.01 -0.24 -7.50
C THR A 47 -9.39 0.74 -6.51
N ALA A 48 -9.66 0.58 -5.21
CA ALA A 48 -9.21 1.50 -4.16
C ALA A 48 -7.71 1.41 -3.85
N PHE A 49 -7.02 0.40 -4.38
CA PHE A 49 -5.59 0.18 -4.17
C PHE A 49 -4.82 0.33 -5.49
N THR A 50 -3.62 0.88 -5.40
CA THR A 50 -2.65 0.93 -6.50
C THR A 50 -1.74 -0.29 -6.45
N LEU A 51 -1.65 -1.03 -7.55
CA LEU A 51 -0.70 -2.13 -7.66
C LEU A 51 0.73 -1.60 -7.81
N LYS A 52 1.66 -2.13 -7.01
CA LYS A 52 3.09 -1.88 -7.10
C LYS A 52 3.81 -3.22 -7.24
N HIS A 53 4.70 -3.31 -8.23
CA HIS A 53 5.53 -4.49 -8.44
C HIS A 53 6.85 -4.32 -7.71
N PHE A 54 7.18 -5.29 -6.86
CA PHE A 54 8.54 -5.51 -6.38
C PHE A 54 9.20 -6.64 -7.16
N LYS A 55 10.51 -6.84 -6.97
CA LYS A 55 11.30 -7.82 -7.74
C LYS A 55 10.69 -9.23 -7.81
N HIS A 56 10.01 -9.67 -6.74
CA HIS A 56 9.48 -11.04 -6.66
C HIS A 56 8.00 -11.10 -6.26
N ASP A 57 7.38 -9.95 -5.96
CA ASP A 57 6.03 -9.91 -5.38
C ASP A 57 5.23 -8.72 -5.89
N MET A 58 3.91 -8.92 -5.92
CA MET A 58 2.93 -7.87 -6.17
C MET A 58 2.39 -7.35 -4.83
N VAL A 59 2.40 -6.03 -4.64
CA VAL A 59 1.84 -5.41 -3.44
C VAL A 59 0.81 -4.37 -3.81
N TYR A 60 -0.20 -4.23 -2.96
CA TYR A 60 -1.25 -3.24 -3.11
C TYR A 60 -0.98 -2.09 -2.16
N GLN A 61 -0.87 -0.87 -2.68
CA GLN A 61 -0.69 0.32 -1.88
C GLN A 61 -1.99 1.11 -1.83
N LYS A 62 -2.43 1.46 -0.62
CA LYS A 62 -3.52 2.45 -0.48
C LYS A 62 -2.96 3.81 -0.88
N PRO A 63 -3.61 4.56 -1.79
CA PRO A 63 -3.08 5.84 -2.24
C PRO A 63 -2.87 6.78 -1.05
N PRO A 64 -1.75 7.52 -0.99
CA PRO A 64 -1.60 8.56 0.02
C PRO A 64 -2.67 9.62 -0.20
N LYS A 65 -3.34 10.06 0.87
CA LYS A 65 -4.11 11.29 0.79
C LYS A 65 -3.12 12.41 0.52
N LEU A 66 -3.21 12.99 -0.67
CA LEU A 66 -2.56 14.26 -0.98
C LEU A 66 -3.15 15.29 0.00
N THR A 67 -2.47 15.47 1.13
CA THR A 67 -2.73 16.60 2.00
C THR A 67 -2.12 17.78 1.26
N VAL A 68 -2.94 18.45 0.45
CA VAL A 68 -2.58 19.75 -0.09
C VAL A 68 -2.37 20.63 1.15
N ALA A 69 -1.11 20.92 1.47
CA ALA A 69 -0.78 21.95 2.44
C ALA A 69 -1.13 23.30 1.82
N MET A 70 -2.42 23.63 1.80
CA MET A 70 -2.89 25.01 1.76
C MET A 70 -3.01 25.45 3.22
N SER A 71 -2.12 26.34 3.63
CA SER A 71 -2.19 27.13 4.87
C SER A 71 -3.53 27.88 4.90
N SER A 72 -4.43 27.64 5.87
CA SER A 72 -4.36 28.25 7.21
C SER A 72 -5.24 27.47 8.21
N GLU A 73 -4.71 27.31 9.42
CA GLU A 73 -5.32 26.94 10.70
C GLU A 73 -6.46 25.88 10.77
N SER A 74 -6.15 24.69 11.31
CA SER A 74 -6.36 24.37 12.75
C SER A 74 -6.54 22.85 13.01
N LEU A 75 -5.58 22.32 13.78
CA LEU A 75 -5.68 21.24 14.78
C LEU A 75 -6.27 19.87 14.37
N VAL A 76 -5.38 18.89 14.09
CA VAL A 76 -5.16 17.71 14.96
C VAL A 76 -3.84 17.02 14.56
N ASN A 77 -2.86 17.09 15.47
CA ASN A 77 -1.58 16.37 15.48
C ASN A 77 -1.76 15.03 16.25
N PRO A 78 -0.82 14.05 16.25
CA PRO A 78 0.54 14.08 15.69
C PRO A 78 0.89 12.89 14.77
N VAL A 79 1.77 13.18 13.81
CA VAL A 79 2.56 12.23 13.04
C VAL A 79 3.37 11.34 13.98
N ARG A 80 3.01 10.05 14.10
CA ARG A 80 3.90 9.04 14.67
C ARG A 80 5.05 8.78 13.68
N LYS A 81 6.15 9.51 13.87
CA LYS A 81 7.44 9.22 13.22
C LYS A 81 7.97 7.89 13.76
N SER A 82 7.82 6.82 13.01
CA SER A 82 8.63 5.62 13.17
C SER A 82 9.69 5.64 12.08
N LYS A 83 10.89 6.07 12.49
CA LYS A 83 12.14 6.03 11.73
C LYS A 83 12.42 4.56 11.38
N CYS A 84 12.49 4.25 10.09
CA CYS A 84 13.17 3.04 9.63
C CYS A 84 14.20 3.51 8.60
N GLU A 85 15.42 3.77 9.07
CA GLU A 85 16.60 3.88 8.20
C GLU A 85 16.78 2.54 7.50
N ILE A 86 16.64 2.53 6.18
CA ILE A 86 17.23 1.49 5.36
C ILE A 86 18.52 2.08 4.80
N PHE A 87 19.59 1.94 5.57
CA PHE A 87 20.94 1.92 5.01
C PHE A 87 21.09 0.61 4.26
N SER A 88 21.41 0.68 2.96
CA SER A 88 22.50 -0.08 2.34
C SER A 88 22.50 0.12 0.83
N ASN A 89 23.48 0.92 0.39
CA ASN A 89 24.44 0.59 -0.66
C ASN A 89 23.94 0.56 -2.12
N GLY A 90 24.11 1.71 -2.77
CA GLY A 90 25.04 1.82 -3.90
C GLY A 90 24.75 0.99 -5.14
N LEU A 91 24.15 1.62 -6.15
CA LEU A 91 24.75 1.55 -7.49
C LEU A 91 24.48 2.85 -8.24
N LYS A 92 25.56 3.59 -8.41
CA LYS A 92 25.73 4.73 -9.30
C LYS A 92 25.74 4.18 -10.72
N MET A 93 24.86 4.67 -11.59
CA MET A 93 25.17 4.77 -13.03
C MET A 93 24.52 6.04 -13.57
N ALA A 94 25.27 7.12 -13.48
CA ALA A 94 25.19 8.18 -14.46
C ALA A 94 25.81 7.63 -15.76
N GLY A 95 25.09 7.78 -16.86
CA GLY A 95 25.52 7.31 -18.17
C GLY A 95 24.72 7.99 -19.27
N SER A 96 24.82 9.33 -19.33
CA SER A 96 24.70 10.02 -20.61
C SER A 96 26.04 9.86 -21.31
N LEU A 97 26.05 9.35 -22.53
CA LEU A 97 27.03 9.69 -23.57
C LEU A 97 26.58 9.10 -24.92
N ARG A 98 26.14 10.03 -25.76
CA ARG A 98 26.05 10.02 -27.23
C ARG A 98 24.94 9.22 -27.90
#